data_AF-A0AA39IY13-F1
#
_entry.id   AF-A0AA39IY13-F1
#
_cell.length_a   1.000
_cell.length_b   1.000
_cell.length_c   1.000
_cell.angle_alpha   90.00
_cell.angle_beta   90.00
_cell.angle_gamma   90.00
#
_symmetry.space_group_name_H-M   'P 1'
#
loop_
_entity.id
_entity.type
_entity.pdbx_description
1 polymer ?
#
loop_
_entity_poly.entity_id
_entity_poly.type
_entity_poly.pdbx_seq_one_letter_code
_entity_poly.pdbx_strand_id
1 'polypeptide(L)'
;MLFGSLFLSLVALVYSTPTSSTGDPVVDLSIGPISDITVDISLKSLINNLVDVSFTVTNFIPAELTLDRIVTSAGVNNTVYASLDHNFTQPLVIPFFGHENTGIIQNVLLTQGALASLEIVPLKYLDVFNTTMYLRWGTVSGANGIPWNHTVTQSDVSTTYKLTLGKEDAP
;
A
#
# COMPACT_ATOMS: atom_id res chain seq x y z
N MET A 1 -23.34 -22.06 -53.52
CA MET A 1 -22.28 -21.05 -53.77
C MET A 1 -22.95 -19.69 -53.63
N LEU A 2 -22.50 -18.71 -52.87
CA LEU A 2 -21.39 -18.53 -51.95
C LEU A 2 -21.68 -17.19 -51.23
N PHE A 3 -21.71 -17.21 -49.90
CA PHE A 3 -21.39 -16.14 -48.93
C PHE A 3 -21.91 -14.70 -49.12
N GLY A 4 -22.85 -14.33 -48.24
CA GLY A 4 -23.05 -12.94 -47.81
C GLY A 4 -22.16 -12.63 -46.61
N SER A 5 -21.17 -11.77 -46.82
CA SER A 5 -20.13 -11.36 -45.86
C SER A 5 -20.68 -10.42 -44.78
N LEU A 6 -20.60 -10.87 -43.52
CA LEU A 6 -20.83 -10.07 -42.33
C LEU A 6 -19.50 -9.43 -41.89
N PHE A 7 -19.34 -8.12 -42.02
CA PHE A 7 -18.18 -7.41 -41.48
C PHE A 7 -18.41 -7.09 -40.00
N LEU A 8 -17.78 -7.85 -39.09
CA LEU A 8 -17.61 -7.46 -37.69
C LEU A 8 -16.43 -6.47 -37.60
N SER A 9 -16.69 -5.22 -37.22
CA SER A 9 -15.63 -4.28 -36.87
C SER A 9 -15.14 -4.59 -35.45
N LEU A 10 -13.97 -5.19 -35.33
CA LEU A 10 -13.24 -5.34 -34.08
C LEU A 10 -12.49 -4.04 -33.79
N VAL A 11 -13.01 -3.22 -32.88
CA VAL A 11 -12.28 -2.05 -32.35
C VAL A 11 -11.26 -2.58 -31.35
N ALA A 12 -10.00 -2.69 -31.77
CA ALA A 12 -8.88 -2.95 -30.87
C ALA A 12 -8.55 -1.65 -30.12
N LEU A 13 -8.91 -1.59 -28.82
CA LEU A 13 -8.31 -0.61 -27.91
C LEU A 13 -6.84 -1.00 -27.73
N VAL A 14 -5.94 -0.22 -28.34
CA VAL A 14 -4.51 -0.29 -28.02
C VAL A 14 -4.31 0.49 -26.72
N TYR A 15 -4.33 -0.20 -25.59
CA TYR A 15 -3.74 0.35 -24.37
C TYR A 15 -2.22 0.33 -24.57
N SER A 16 -1.61 1.51 -24.63
CA SER A 16 -0.15 1.65 -24.58
C SER A 16 0.34 1.07 -23.26
N THR A 17 0.99 -0.08 -23.30
CA THR A 17 1.74 -0.61 -22.17
C THR A 17 2.99 0.25 -21.97
N PRO A 18 3.32 0.67 -20.74
CA PRO A 18 4.65 1.22 -20.48
C PRO A 18 5.68 0.14 -20.81
N THR A 19 6.70 0.51 -21.57
CA THR A 19 7.84 -0.35 -21.90
C THR A 19 8.57 -0.72 -20.61
N SER A 20 8.31 -1.91 -20.08
CA SER A 20 9.14 -2.54 -19.06
C SER A 20 10.53 -2.81 -19.64
N SER A 21 11.56 -2.46 -18.88
CA SER A 21 12.93 -2.83 -19.20
C SER A 21 13.06 -4.36 -19.09
N THR A 22 14.07 -4.96 -19.73
CA THR A 22 14.22 -6.40 -20.00
C THR A 22 14.40 -7.32 -18.76
N GLY A 23 13.87 -6.95 -17.60
CA GLY A 23 13.81 -7.75 -16.38
C GLY A 23 12.65 -7.40 -15.43
N ASP A 24 11.77 -6.47 -15.80
CA ASP A 24 10.60 -6.14 -14.98
C ASP A 24 9.49 -7.18 -15.20
N PRO A 25 8.81 -7.66 -14.14
CA PRO A 25 7.69 -8.57 -14.31
C PRO A 25 6.59 -7.93 -15.16
N VAL A 26 6.03 -8.70 -16.11
CA VAL A 26 4.93 -8.27 -17.00
C VAL A 26 3.59 -8.35 -16.25
N VAL A 27 3.55 -7.82 -15.03
CA VAL A 27 2.33 -7.80 -14.21
C VAL A 27 2.16 -6.42 -13.61
N ASP A 28 0.95 -5.91 -13.76
CA ASP A 28 0.58 -4.59 -13.34
C ASP A 28 0.13 -4.60 -11.88
N LEU A 29 0.98 -4.09 -10.98
CA LEU A 29 0.59 -3.80 -9.59
C LEU A 29 -0.18 -2.48 -9.45
N SER A 30 -0.61 -1.84 -10.55
CA SER A 30 -1.42 -0.61 -10.50
C SER A 30 -2.80 -0.82 -9.88
N ILE A 31 -3.23 -2.07 -9.67
CA ILE A 31 -4.49 -2.44 -9.02
C ILE A 31 -4.57 -2.02 -7.55
N GLY A 32 -3.46 -1.53 -6.98
CA GLY A 32 -3.42 -1.02 -5.63
C GLY A 32 -3.15 -2.13 -4.62
N PRO A 33 -1.87 -2.43 -4.33
CA PRO A 33 -1.49 -3.54 -3.49
C PRO A 33 -1.72 -3.29 -1.99
N ILE A 34 -2.20 -2.12 -1.57
CA ILE A 34 -2.31 -1.76 -0.14
C ILE A 34 -3.77 -1.82 0.27
N SER A 35 -4.07 -2.58 1.32
CA SER A 35 -5.41 -2.69 1.89
C SER A 35 -5.37 -2.66 3.42
N ASP A 36 -6.55 -2.50 4.04
CA ASP A 36 -6.78 -2.70 5.47
C ASP A 36 -5.83 -1.91 6.38
N ILE A 37 -5.71 -0.61 6.15
CA ILE A 37 -4.88 0.26 6.96
C ILE A 37 -5.48 0.33 8.37
N THR A 38 -4.67 0.07 9.39
CA THR A 38 -5.03 0.28 10.80
C THR A 38 -4.11 1.35 11.38
N VAL A 39 -4.71 2.36 11.99
CA VAL A 39 -3.99 3.46 12.64
C VAL A 39 -4.33 3.46 14.13
N ASP A 40 -3.32 3.26 14.97
CA ASP A 40 -3.43 3.27 16.42
C ASP A 40 -3.02 4.65 16.95
N ILE A 41 -4.02 5.40 17.46
CA ILE A 41 -3.85 6.74 18.01
C ILE A 41 -3.96 6.64 19.54
N SER A 42 -2.84 6.88 20.21
CA SER A 42 -2.76 6.92 21.67
C SER A 42 -2.81 8.36 22.20
N LEU A 43 -3.00 8.54 23.52
CA LEU A 43 -2.85 9.85 24.15
C LEU A 43 -1.46 10.47 23.91
N LYS A 44 -0.42 9.64 23.86
CA LYS A 44 0.95 10.11 23.56
C LYS A 44 1.04 10.64 22.13
N SER A 45 0.33 10.02 21.20
CA SER A 45 0.22 10.45 19.80
C SER A 45 -0.33 11.87 19.68
N LEU A 46 -1.25 12.27 20.56
CA LEU A 46 -1.79 13.64 20.60
C LEU A 46 -0.75 14.71 20.97
N ILE A 47 0.33 14.32 21.64
CA ILE A 47 1.38 15.22 22.12
C ILE A 47 2.57 15.22 21.16
N ASN A 48 3.01 14.04 20.71
CA ASN A 48 4.21 13.89 19.90
C ASN A 48 3.94 13.82 18.38
N ASN A 49 2.68 13.79 17.95
CA ASN A 49 2.26 13.64 16.55
C ASN A 49 2.80 12.35 15.90
N LEU A 50 2.98 11.29 16.68
CA LEU A 50 3.44 9.99 16.21
C LEU A 50 2.36 8.92 16.47
N VAL A 51 2.03 8.14 15.45
CA VAL A 51 1.07 7.04 15.53
C VAL A 51 1.72 5.73 15.12
N ASP A 52 1.07 4.63 15.51
CA ASP A 52 1.47 3.31 15.04
C ASP A 52 0.50 2.88 13.93
N VAL A 53 1.04 2.27 12.87
CA VAL A 53 0.27 1.92 11.67
C VAL A 53 0.59 0.49 11.25
N SER A 54 -0.42 -0.24 10.82
CA SER A 54 -0.24 -1.49 10.06
C SER A 54 -1.11 -1.48 8.82
N PHE A 55 -0.72 -2.23 7.80
CA PHE A 55 -1.52 -2.41 6.59
C PHE A 55 -1.22 -3.76 5.97
N THR A 56 -2.08 -4.19 5.06
CA THR A 56 -1.94 -5.43 4.31
C THR A 56 -1.40 -5.11 2.92
N VAL A 57 -0.45 -5.92 2.45
CA VAL A 57 0.09 -5.86 1.10
C VAL A 57 -0.35 -7.10 0.34
N THR A 58 -1.02 -6.91 -0.79
CA THR A 58 -1.48 -7.98 -1.68
C THR A 58 -0.53 -8.15 -2.86
N ASN A 59 -0.17 -9.40 -3.13
CA ASN A 59 0.62 -9.80 -4.26
C ASN A 59 -0.29 -10.36 -5.37
N PHE A 60 -0.28 -9.72 -6.54
CA PHE A 60 -1.06 -10.14 -7.71
C PHE A 60 -0.25 -10.93 -8.75
N ILE A 61 1.02 -11.24 -8.45
CA ILE A 61 1.93 -11.89 -9.40
C ILE A 61 2.11 -13.38 -9.07
N PRO A 62 2.38 -14.25 -10.07
CA PRO A 62 2.64 -15.67 -9.89
C PRO A 62 4.08 -15.95 -9.37
N ALA A 63 4.57 -15.15 -8.42
CA ALA A 63 5.87 -15.31 -7.79
C ALA A 63 5.84 -14.73 -6.37
N GLU A 64 6.71 -15.21 -5.49
CA GLU A 64 6.91 -14.61 -4.17
C GLU A 64 7.47 -13.18 -4.31
N LEU A 65 6.90 -12.25 -3.53
CA LEU A 65 7.41 -10.90 -3.39
C LEU A 65 7.99 -10.74 -1.99
N THR A 66 9.08 -10.01 -1.88
CA THR A 66 9.64 -9.62 -0.58
C THR A 66 9.75 -8.11 -0.52
N LEU A 67 9.13 -7.49 0.48
CA LEU A 67 9.17 -6.05 0.72
C LEU A 67 10.28 -5.72 1.73
N ASP A 68 11.28 -4.99 1.27
CA ASP A 68 12.43 -4.59 2.08
C ASP A 68 12.24 -3.21 2.72
N ARG A 69 11.65 -2.26 1.98
CA ARG A 69 11.39 -0.89 2.45
C ARG A 69 10.13 -0.32 1.80
N ILE A 70 9.43 0.53 2.54
CA ILE A 70 8.33 1.33 2.00
C ILE A 70 8.53 2.81 2.33
N VAL A 71 8.28 3.65 1.34
CA VAL A 71 8.21 5.12 1.49
C VAL A 71 6.86 5.56 0.98
N THR A 72 6.03 6.15 1.84
CA THR A 72 4.66 6.52 1.51
C THR A 72 4.22 7.79 2.22
N SER A 73 3.22 8.45 1.66
CA SER A 73 2.48 9.53 2.27
C SER A 73 1.00 9.22 2.14
N ALA A 74 0.22 9.47 3.18
CA ALA A 74 -1.22 9.22 3.17
C ALA A 74 -2.01 10.44 3.62
N GLY A 75 -3.23 10.58 3.12
CA GLY A 75 -4.09 11.69 3.47
C GLY A 75 -5.43 11.66 2.76
N VAL A 76 -6.09 12.82 2.70
CA VAL A 76 -7.43 12.96 2.13
C VAL A 76 -7.50 14.31 1.41
N ASN A 77 -8.21 14.38 0.28
CA ASN A 77 -8.41 15.61 -0.49
C ASN A 77 -7.06 16.29 -0.85
N ASN A 78 -6.10 15.49 -1.31
CA ASN A 78 -4.73 15.92 -1.66
C ASN A 78 -3.92 16.54 -0.50
N THR A 79 -4.43 16.50 0.73
CA THR A 79 -3.72 16.98 1.92
C THR A 79 -3.05 15.80 2.59
N VAL A 80 -1.72 15.85 2.75
CA VAL A 80 -0.95 14.79 3.42
C VAL A 80 -1.10 14.93 4.93
N TYR A 81 -1.57 13.86 5.59
CA TYR A 81 -1.75 13.77 7.04
C TYR A 81 -0.74 12.84 7.71
N ALA A 82 -0.19 11.87 6.99
CA ALA A 82 0.81 10.95 7.49
C ALA A 82 1.93 10.74 6.47
N SER A 83 3.16 10.59 6.96
CA SER A 83 4.31 10.23 6.14
C SER A 83 5.17 9.20 6.84
N LEU A 84 5.65 8.24 6.06
CA LEU A 84 6.30 7.02 6.51
C LEU A 84 7.47 6.69 5.58
N ASP A 85 8.63 6.44 6.18
CA ASP A 85 9.78 5.81 5.53
C ASP A 85 10.27 4.70 6.46
N HIS A 86 9.98 3.46 6.11
CA HIS A 86 10.26 2.30 6.96
C HIS A 86 11.03 1.23 6.20
N ASN A 87 12.16 0.86 6.80
CA ASN A 87 12.99 -0.26 6.37
C ASN A 87 12.70 -1.46 7.28
N PHE A 88 12.30 -2.57 6.69
CA PHE A 88 11.96 -3.78 7.43
C PHE A 88 13.25 -4.47 7.91
N THR A 89 13.37 -4.69 9.22
CA THR A 89 14.53 -5.42 9.77
C THR A 89 14.51 -6.89 9.35
N GLN A 90 13.31 -7.48 9.32
CA GLN A 90 13.03 -8.76 8.68
C GLN A 90 12.12 -8.45 7.49
N PRO A 91 12.57 -8.68 6.25
CA PRO A 91 11.77 -8.38 5.07
C PRO A 91 10.41 -9.08 5.11
N LEU A 92 9.37 -8.39 4.67
CA LEU A 92 8.02 -8.94 4.62
C LEU A 92 7.87 -9.83 3.39
N VAL A 93 7.72 -11.13 3.60
CA VAL A 93 7.56 -12.12 2.54
C VAL A 93 6.09 -12.25 2.20
N ILE A 94 5.68 -11.89 0.99
CA ILE A 94 4.31 -11.93 0.51
C ILE A 94 4.16 -13.11 -0.47
N PRO A 95 3.36 -14.15 -0.14
CA PRO A 95 3.20 -15.32 -0.97
C PRO A 95 2.69 -15.02 -2.38
N PHE A 96 2.92 -15.93 -3.33
CA PHE A 96 2.37 -15.83 -4.69
C PHE A 96 0.84 -15.76 -4.65
N PHE A 97 0.24 -14.80 -5.35
CA PHE A 97 -1.22 -14.52 -5.29
C PHE A 97 -1.79 -14.35 -3.86
N GLY A 98 -0.93 -14.06 -2.88
CA GLY A 98 -1.28 -13.97 -1.46
C GLY A 98 -1.33 -12.53 -0.96
N HIS A 99 -1.47 -12.39 0.34
CA HIS A 99 -1.39 -11.12 1.04
C HIS A 99 -0.71 -11.32 2.38
N GLU A 100 -0.04 -10.28 2.88
CA GLU A 100 0.56 -10.30 4.22
C GLU A 100 0.44 -8.94 4.90
N ASN A 101 0.29 -8.97 6.22
CA ASN A 101 0.26 -7.76 7.03
C ASN A 101 1.68 -7.32 7.38
N THR A 102 1.95 -6.02 7.32
CA THR A 102 3.26 -5.46 7.67
C THR A 102 3.66 -5.68 9.13
N GLY A 103 2.70 -6.04 9.99
CA GLY A 103 2.82 -5.82 11.42
C GLY A 103 2.75 -4.33 11.75
N ILE A 104 2.98 -4.02 13.03
CA ILE A 104 2.91 -2.65 13.54
C ILE A 104 4.20 -1.92 13.20
N ILE A 105 4.08 -0.89 12.36
CA ILE A 105 5.10 0.11 12.10
C ILE A 105 4.92 1.24 13.09
N GLN A 106 5.89 1.41 13.98
CA GLN A 106 5.82 2.40 15.04
C GLN A 106 6.32 3.78 14.61
N ASN A 107 5.82 4.80 15.29
CA ASN A 107 6.30 6.19 15.17
C ASN A 107 6.13 6.80 13.77
N VAL A 108 5.01 6.54 13.11
CA VAL A 108 4.63 7.22 11.86
C VAL A 108 4.27 8.67 12.14
N LEU A 109 4.87 9.59 11.38
CA LEU A 109 4.71 11.02 11.58
C LEU A 109 3.37 11.51 11.03
N LEU A 110 2.59 12.17 11.89
CA LEU A 110 1.42 12.94 11.49
C LEU A 110 1.83 14.36 11.07
N THR A 111 1.85 14.62 9.77
CA THR A 111 2.37 15.87 9.18
C THR A 111 1.52 17.10 9.51
N GLN A 112 0.21 16.93 9.72
CA GLN A 112 -0.69 18.01 10.15
C GLN A 112 -0.87 18.06 11.68
N GLY A 113 -0.18 17.17 12.40
CA GLY A 113 -0.38 16.98 13.82
C GLY A 113 -1.63 16.16 14.15
N ALA A 114 -1.64 15.60 15.35
CA ALA A 114 -2.64 14.62 15.74
C ALA A 114 -4.06 15.18 15.88
N LEU A 115 -4.21 16.44 16.30
CA LEU A 115 -5.52 17.09 16.41
C LEU A 115 -6.19 17.26 15.05
N ALA A 116 -5.46 17.69 14.03
CA ALA A 116 -5.98 17.78 12.67
C ALA A 116 -6.29 16.39 12.09
N SER A 117 -5.46 15.39 12.41
CA SER A 117 -5.72 14.00 12.00
C SER A 117 -6.96 13.39 12.65
N LEU A 118 -7.46 13.89 13.79
CA LEU A 118 -8.72 13.42 14.38
C LEU A 118 -9.94 13.79 13.52
N GLU A 119 -9.86 14.85 12.71
CA GLU A 119 -10.97 15.29 11.86
C GLU A 119 -11.22 14.33 10.70
N ILE A 120 -10.20 13.58 10.27
CA ILE A 120 -10.30 12.59 9.18
C ILE A 120 -10.66 11.18 9.67
N VAL A 121 -10.58 10.91 10.97
CA VAL A 121 -10.96 9.61 11.58
C VAL A 121 -12.37 9.15 11.17
N PRO A 122 -13.40 10.01 11.15
CA PRO A 122 -14.76 9.60 10.78
C PRO A 122 -14.92 9.13 9.32
N LEU A 123 -13.96 9.46 8.44
CA LEU A 123 -14.03 9.14 7.01
C LEU A 123 -13.77 7.67 6.72
N LYS A 124 -12.96 6.99 7.55
CA LYS A 124 -12.63 5.55 7.43
C LYS A 124 -11.93 5.14 6.13
N TYR A 125 -11.34 6.09 5.42
CA TYR A 125 -10.48 5.83 4.27
C TYR A 125 -9.28 6.79 4.28
N LEU A 126 -8.26 6.42 3.53
CA LEU A 126 -7.10 7.25 3.22
C LEU A 126 -6.70 7.06 1.76
N ASP A 127 -6.31 8.15 1.13
CA ASP A 127 -5.57 8.11 -0.13
C ASP A 127 -4.08 7.93 0.18
N VAL A 128 -3.43 6.98 -0.50
CA VAL A 128 -1.99 6.79 -0.44
C VAL A 128 -1.34 7.42 -1.66
N PHE A 129 -0.46 8.37 -1.42
CA PHE A 129 0.20 9.20 -2.43
C PHE A 129 1.65 8.75 -2.63
N ASN A 130 2.04 8.55 -3.89
CA ASN A 130 3.44 8.33 -4.29
C ASN A 130 4.15 7.24 -3.46
N THR A 131 3.46 6.14 -3.21
CA THR A 131 3.96 5.05 -2.37
C THR A 131 4.97 4.24 -3.14
N THR A 132 6.24 4.34 -2.76
CA THR A 132 7.32 3.56 -3.36
C THR A 132 7.63 2.36 -2.47
N MET A 133 7.39 1.18 -3.02
CA MET A 133 7.74 -0.11 -2.44
C MET A 133 9.06 -0.60 -3.05
N TYR A 134 10.03 -0.90 -2.19
CA TYR A 134 11.29 -1.52 -2.59
C TYR A 134 11.14 -3.03 -2.42
N LEU A 135 10.89 -3.71 -3.53
CA LEU A 135 10.57 -5.13 -3.56
C LEU A 135 11.74 -5.94 -4.12
N ARG A 136 11.73 -7.23 -3.83
CA ARG A 136 12.43 -8.27 -4.59
C ARG A 136 11.40 -9.26 -5.08
N TRP A 137 11.42 -9.56 -6.38
CA TRP A 137 10.52 -10.56 -6.96
C TRP A 137 11.26 -11.87 -7.24
N GLY A 138 10.52 -12.98 -7.20
CA GLY A 138 11.10 -14.31 -7.40
C GLY A 138 12.00 -14.74 -6.24
N THR A 139 11.71 -14.26 -5.03
CA THR A 139 12.37 -14.70 -3.81
C THR A 139 11.96 -16.13 -3.44
N VAL A 140 12.73 -16.77 -2.57
CA VAL A 140 12.35 -18.03 -1.94
C VAL A 140 12.50 -17.86 -0.44
N SER A 141 11.38 -17.83 0.29
CA SER A 141 11.35 -17.57 1.73
C SER A 141 12.08 -16.27 2.11
N GLY A 142 11.90 -15.21 1.33
CA GLY A 142 12.52 -13.90 1.58
C GLY A 142 13.98 -13.76 1.14
N ALA A 143 14.61 -14.84 0.67
CA ALA A 143 16.00 -14.84 0.23
C ALA A 143 16.14 -14.67 -1.29
N ASN A 144 17.26 -14.06 -1.71
CA ASN A 144 17.60 -13.78 -3.11
C ASN A 144 16.51 -12.95 -3.81
N GLY A 145 16.33 -13.13 -5.12
CA GLY A 145 15.38 -12.40 -5.94
C GLY A 145 15.99 -11.23 -6.69
N ILE A 146 15.22 -10.70 -7.62
CA ILE A 146 15.62 -9.57 -8.47
C ILE A 146 15.00 -8.30 -7.86
N PRO A 147 15.82 -7.28 -7.53
CA PRO A 147 15.31 -6.01 -7.04
C PRO A 147 14.35 -5.37 -8.05
N TRP A 148 13.21 -4.91 -7.55
CA TRP A 148 12.18 -4.25 -8.34
C TRP A 148 11.49 -3.20 -7.47
N ASN A 149 11.61 -1.94 -7.85
CA ASN A 149 10.93 -0.85 -7.15
C ASN A 149 9.63 -0.55 -7.87
N HIS A 150 8.55 -0.43 -7.12
CA HIS A 150 7.24 -0.11 -7.67
C HIS A 150 6.62 1.08 -6.93
N THR A 151 6.20 2.09 -7.69
CA THR A 151 5.55 3.29 -7.15
C THR A 151 4.09 3.30 -7.54
N VAL A 152 3.21 3.44 -6.55
CA VAL A 152 1.76 3.38 -6.71
C VAL A 152 1.08 4.52 -5.96
N THR A 153 -0.01 5.03 -6.53
CA THR A 153 -0.96 5.94 -5.88
C THR A 153 -2.31 5.26 -5.89
N GLN A 154 -2.99 5.22 -4.75
CA GLN A 154 -4.29 4.57 -4.60
C GLN A 154 -5.21 5.49 -3.79
N SER A 155 -6.47 5.53 -4.19
CA SER A 155 -7.49 6.32 -3.50
C SER A 155 -8.44 5.41 -2.73
N ASP A 156 -9.10 5.98 -1.72
CA ASP A 156 -10.15 5.31 -0.95
C ASP A 156 -9.71 3.99 -0.29
N VAL A 157 -8.46 3.90 0.18
CA VAL A 157 -7.97 2.72 0.88
C VAL A 157 -8.65 2.62 2.25
N SER A 158 -9.34 1.50 2.50
CA SER A 158 -10.07 1.28 3.75
C SER A 158 -9.15 1.44 4.97
N THR A 159 -9.57 2.27 5.92
CA THR A 159 -8.78 2.63 7.09
C THR A 159 -9.60 2.50 8.38
N THR A 160 -9.07 1.75 9.33
CA THR A 160 -9.61 1.61 10.68
C THR A 160 -8.75 2.39 11.66
N TYR A 161 -9.40 3.27 12.43
CA TYR A 161 -8.74 4.05 13.48
C TYR A 161 -9.07 3.46 14.85
N LYS A 162 -8.06 3.13 15.64
CA LYS A 162 -8.23 2.73 17.04
C LYS A 162 -7.77 3.87 17.94
N LEU A 163 -8.70 4.39 18.73
CA LEU A 163 -8.45 5.52 19.61
C LEU A 163 -8.37 5.00 21.05
N THR A 164 -7.17 5.03 21.62
CA THR A 164 -6.93 4.69 23.02
C THR A 164 -6.63 5.97 23.79
N LEU A 165 -7.72 6.69 24.14
CA LEU A 165 -7.67 8.03 24.74
C LEU A 165 -7.94 8.05 26.25
N GLY A 166 -8.01 6.90 26.91
CA GLY A 166 -8.28 6.77 28.34
C GLY A 166 -7.31 5.83 29.03
N LYS A 167 -7.23 5.93 30.36
CA LYS A 167 -6.60 4.91 31.20
C LYS A 167 -7.44 3.64 31.06
N GLU A 168 -6.80 2.51 30.79
CA GLU A 168 -7.39 1.22 31.12
C GLU A 168 -7.53 1.20 32.64
N ASP A 169 -8.73 1.47 33.13
CA ASP A 169 -9.08 1.19 34.53
C ASP A 169 -9.18 -0.34 34.64
N ALA A 170 -8.06 -0.98 34.96
CA ALA A 170 -8.05 -2.30 35.60
C ALA A 170 -8.54 -2.13 37.04
N PRO A 171 -9.38 -3.05 37.58
CA PRO A 171 -9.04 -4.47 37.70
C PRO A 171 -9.89 -5.46 36.88
#